data_AF-A0A1Y3VD96-F1
#
_entry.id   AF-A0A1Y3VD96-F1
#
_cell.length_a   1.000
_cell.length_b   1.000
_cell.length_c   1.000
_cell.angle_alpha   90.00
_cell.angle_beta   90.00
_cell.angle_gamma   90.00
#
_symmetry.space_group_name_H-M   'P 1'
#
loop_
_entity.id
_entity.type
_entity.pdbx_description
1 polymer ?
#
loop_
_entity_poly.entity_id
_entity_poly.type
_entity_poly.pdbx_seq_one_letter_code
_entity_poly.pdbx_strand_id
1 'polypeptide(L)'
;MKKIKFACNVSLLTLLAVGQWACAWDPYEHDADPVPETLTLTASSADIVLDEEHLTDPVLTFEWTPARQVSDDFLVTYTTKLDVVTNNFGSSTTIETVEDEGIFSRSFTSEQLNNWANERWNLPVNKNFTLAFRVIAEYVGGETYEMPEVRTVEVNVTPIHVDIFAADKMSIDGSSVVGGETEIGKTVENENLYAWYGDLQIGDLQVPVEFDGLNYYLVPADGASDIHDGELIDVKMQETPVSWNIPAAGKYRLLIDMQNKQVRFYSEATDLKPLSVTFHLTGDASNPEVTIPVTGVLYLYGAGTGWGTKEVTFEPSMADPQILVYDAAKHNGTKYKGKMKFALAKGFTDSEGKPLMQSNGKPFDLSHSYCFTCPPKTDTEKQEISLPLGKVSELHGGVSSAVRNSYYDVPSADLLILDLRNMTILARNK
;
A
#
# COMPACT_ATOMS: atom_id res chain seq x y z
N MET A 1 -78.95 8.26 19.08
CA MET A 1 -77.63 8.27 18.42
C MET A 1 -76.97 9.63 18.62
N LYS A 2 -75.67 9.63 18.99
CA LYS A 2 -74.71 10.77 19.17
C LYS A 2 -74.86 11.58 20.47
N LYS A 3 -73.84 11.93 21.27
CA LYS A 3 -72.39 11.62 21.39
C LYS A 3 -71.95 11.98 22.84
N ILE A 4 -70.97 11.23 23.33
CA ILE A 4 -70.12 11.24 24.54
C ILE A 4 -69.81 12.62 25.21
N LYS A 5 -69.88 12.71 26.57
CA LYS A 5 -68.75 12.85 27.53
C LYS A 5 -69.17 13.44 28.89
N PHE A 6 -68.89 12.68 29.94
CA PHE A 6 -68.98 13.03 31.36
C PHE A 6 -67.80 13.97 31.69
N ALA A 7 -68.08 15.19 32.16
CA ALA A 7 -67.11 16.11 32.74
C ALA A 7 -67.53 16.32 34.20
N CYS A 8 -66.81 15.72 35.15
CA CYS A 8 -65.71 16.36 35.88
C CYS A 8 -66.20 17.55 36.72
N ASN A 9 -66.59 17.27 37.97
CA ASN A 9 -66.67 18.25 39.05
C ASN A 9 -66.53 17.53 40.41
N VAL A 10 -65.48 16.73 40.54
CA VAL A 10 -64.96 16.32 41.86
C VAL A 10 -63.75 17.19 42.11
N SER A 11 -63.88 17.98 43.17
CA SER A 11 -63.03 19.09 43.58
C SER A 11 -61.54 18.72 43.62
N LEU A 12 -60.74 19.49 42.87
CA LEU A 12 -59.29 19.44 42.81
C LEU A 12 -58.60 19.80 44.15
N LEU A 13 -59.36 20.19 45.18
CA LEU A 13 -58.83 20.67 46.46
C LEU A 13 -58.49 19.56 47.47
N THR A 14 -58.97 18.32 47.31
CA THR A 14 -58.66 17.22 48.25
C THR A 14 -57.46 16.37 47.86
N LEU A 15 -56.97 16.46 46.61
CA LEU A 15 -55.71 15.79 46.20
C LEU A 15 -54.44 16.59 46.56
N LEU A 16 -54.55 17.89 46.84
CA LEU A 16 -53.41 18.75 47.19
C LEU A 16 -52.96 18.60 48.65
N ALA A 17 -53.79 18.05 49.55
CA ALA A 17 -53.45 17.93 50.97
C ALA A 17 -52.66 16.66 51.33
N VAL A 18 -52.63 15.64 50.46
CA VAL A 18 -51.84 14.40 50.68
C VAL A 18 -50.49 14.45 49.96
N GLY A 19 -50.31 15.36 48.99
CA GLY A 19 -49.04 15.54 48.27
C GLY A 19 -47.94 16.28 49.04
N GLN A 20 -48.26 16.93 50.17
CA GLN A 20 -47.27 17.69 50.94
C GLN A 20 -46.55 16.90 52.03
N TRP A 21 -46.90 15.63 52.24
CA TRP A 21 -46.16 14.70 53.12
C TRP A 21 -45.32 13.69 52.34
N ALA A 22 -45.41 13.66 51.01
CA ALA A 22 -44.60 12.78 50.16
C ALA A 22 -43.29 13.43 49.67
N CYS A 23 -43.08 14.72 49.94
CA CYS A 23 -41.89 15.48 49.49
C CYS A 23 -41.06 16.04 50.66
N ALA A 24 -41.05 15.35 51.80
CA ALA A 24 -40.10 15.58 52.89
C ALA A 24 -39.20 14.36 53.16
N TRP A 25 -39.21 13.39 52.26
CA TRP A 25 -38.21 12.33 52.25
C TRP A 25 -37.14 12.76 51.25
N ASP A 26 -36.11 13.42 51.75
CA ASP A 26 -34.89 13.67 51.00
C ASP A 26 -34.05 12.38 51.06
N PRO A 27 -33.91 11.63 49.94
CA PRO A 27 -33.11 10.41 49.92
C PRO A 27 -31.67 10.64 50.38
N TYR A 28 -31.14 11.86 50.23
CA TYR A 28 -29.77 12.21 50.62
C TYR A 28 -29.58 12.46 52.12
N GLU A 29 -30.64 12.74 52.88
CA GLU A 29 -30.57 12.87 54.36
C GLU A 29 -30.61 11.52 55.07
N HIS A 30 -30.89 10.44 54.34
CA HIS A 30 -30.99 9.07 54.84
C HIS A 30 -30.03 8.07 54.17
N ASP A 31 -29.16 8.54 53.28
CA ASP A 31 -28.07 7.72 52.75
C ASP A 31 -27.08 7.42 53.89
N ALA A 32 -26.72 6.14 54.02
CA ALA A 32 -25.62 5.75 54.89
C ALA A 32 -24.34 6.44 54.40
N ASP A 33 -23.48 6.88 55.34
CA ASP A 33 -22.17 7.41 54.97
C ASP A 33 -21.47 6.44 54.00
N PRO A 34 -20.89 6.94 52.90
CA PRO A 34 -20.21 6.09 51.94
C PRO A 34 -19.13 5.27 52.64
N VAL A 35 -19.15 3.96 52.43
CA VAL A 35 -18.21 3.06 53.07
C VAL A 35 -16.78 3.47 52.67
N PRO A 36 -15.88 3.74 53.63
CA PRO A 36 -14.53 4.20 53.30
C PRO A 36 -13.76 3.10 52.57
N GLU A 37 -13.39 3.40 51.32
CA GLU A 37 -12.57 2.54 50.46
C GLU A 37 -11.09 2.76 50.74
N THR A 38 -10.29 1.69 50.81
CA THR A 38 -8.84 1.75 51.09
C THR A 38 -7.98 1.28 49.91
N LEU A 39 -8.59 0.73 48.86
CA LEU A 39 -7.92 0.34 47.64
C LEU A 39 -7.38 1.58 46.92
N THR A 40 -6.08 1.59 46.70
CA THR A 40 -5.37 2.55 45.83
C THR A 40 -4.64 1.76 44.77
N LEU A 41 -4.46 2.34 43.59
CA LEU A 41 -3.79 1.70 42.45
C LEU A 41 -2.82 2.70 41.83
N THR A 42 -1.61 2.25 41.58
CA THR A 42 -0.54 3.04 40.97
C THR A 42 0.16 2.24 39.88
N ALA A 43 0.71 2.96 38.90
CA ALA A 43 1.57 2.40 37.86
C ALA A 43 3.01 2.86 38.09
N SER A 44 3.98 2.07 37.65
CA SER A 44 5.41 2.39 37.73
C SER A 44 5.78 3.66 36.93
N SER A 45 5.01 3.97 35.87
CA SER A 45 5.11 5.20 35.08
C SER A 45 3.76 5.53 34.44
N ALA A 46 3.52 6.81 34.14
CA ALA A 46 2.37 7.27 33.34
C ALA A 46 2.62 7.12 31.82
N ASP A 47 3.89 7.10 31.40
CA ASP A 47 4.32 6.95 30.01
C ASP A 47 5.43 5.90 29.93
N ILE A 48 5.33 4.96 28.99
CA ILE A 48 6.34 3.93 28.74
C ILE A 48 6.68 3.86 27.25
N VAL A 49 7.89 3.39 26.95
CA VAL A 49 8.36 3.04 25.61
C VAL A 49 8.68 1.56 25.63
N LEU A 50 8.13 0.79 24.68
CA LEU A 50 8.45 -0.63 24.57
C LEU A 50 9.89 -0.80 24.08
N ASP A 51 10.67 -1.58 24.81
CA ASP A 51 12.10 -1.80 24.55
C ASP A 51 12.29 -3.02 23.64
N GLU A 52 12.87 -2.80 22.45
CA GLU A 52 13.19 -3.84 21.47
C GLU A 52 14.43 -4.68 21.84
N GLU A 53 15.35 -4.13 22.64
CA GLU A 53 16.58 -4.79 23.05
C GLU A 53 16.35 -5.66 24.29
N HIS A 54 15.38 -5.30 25.14
CA HIS A 54 15.05 -5.97 26.40
C HIS A 54 13.59 -6.45 26.47
N LEU A 55 13.17 -7.25 25.48
CA LEU A 55 11.77 -7.68 25.31
C LEU A 55 11.14 -8.39 26.52
N THR A 56 11.94 -9.13 27.29
CA THR A 56 11.48 -9.95 28.42
C THR A 56 11.53 -9.23 29.77
N ASP A 57 12.12 -8.03 29.81
CA ASP A 57 12.25 -7.30 31.05
C ASP A 57 10.92 -6.59 31.40
N PRO A 58 10.55 -6.50 32.69
CA PRO A 58 9.36 -5.75 33.11
C PRO A 58 9.47 -4.28 32.70
N VAL A 59 8.56 -3.83 31.84
CA VAL A 59 8.49 -2.42 31.38
C VAL A 59 7.42 -1.63 32.12
N LEU A 60 6.38 -2.32 32.62
CA LEU A 60 5.26 -1.72 33.31
C LEU A 60 4.84 -2.56 34.50
N THR A 61 4.76 -1.95 35.68
CA THR A 61 4.31 -2.61 36.91
C THR A 61 3.17 -1.81 37.52
N PHE A 62 2.10 -2.49 37.89
CA PHE A 62 0.98 -1.94 38.65
C PHE A 62 1.01 -2.48 40.06
N GLU A 63 0.79 -1.60 41.03
CA GLU A 63 0.74 -1.95 42.45
C GLU A 63 -0.53 -1.37 43.09
N TRP A 64 -1.18 -2.16 43.95
CA TRP A 64 -2.37 -1.72 44.67
C TRP A 64 -2.33 -2.06 46.15
N THR A 65 -3.04 -1.30 46.97
CA THR A 65 -3.16 -1.58 48.40
C THR A 65 -4.31 -2.56 48.67
N PRO A 66 -4.30 -3.29 49.80
CA PRO A 66 -5.46 -4.06 50.22
C PRO A 66 -6.73 -3.19 50.31
N ALA A 67 -7.84 -3.72 49.81
CA ALA A 67 -9.17 -3.15 49.96
C ALA A 67 -9.62 -3.21 51.42
N ARG A 68 -10.73 -2.54 51.75
CA ARG A 68 -11.17 -2.39 53.15
C ARG A 68 -11.39 -3.77 53.78
N GLN A 69 -11.10 -3.85 55.08
CA GLN A 69 -11.38 -5.04 55.87
C GLN A 69 -12.87 -5.08 56.24
N VAL A 70 -13.51 -6.21 55.99
CA VAL A 70 -14.91 -6.50 56.34
C VAL A 70 -14.98 -7.63 57.39
N SER A 71 -16.17 -8.08 57.79
CA SER A 71 -16.29 -9.21 58.73
C SER A 71 -15.66 -10.48 58.17
N ASP A 72 -15.22 -11.38 59.06
CA ASP A 72 -14.56 -12.65 58.71
C ASP A 72 -15.48 -13.61 57.92
N ASP A 73 -16.76 -13.26 57.74
CA ASP A 73 -17.73 -14.02 56.92
C ASP A 73 -17.54 -13.80 55.40
N PHE A 74 -16.74 -12.80 55.00
CA PHE A 74 -16.46 -12.49 53.61
C PHE A 74 -15.04 -12.88 53.20
N LEU A 75 -14.93 -13.46 52.01
CA LEU A 75 -13.68 -13.65 51.29
C LEU A 75 -13.51 -12.50 50.29
N VAL A 76 -12.35 -11.83 50.34
CA VAL A 76 -11.99 -10.77 49.39
C VAL A 76 -11.28 -11.39 48.19
N THR A 77 -11.81 -11.20 47.00
CA THR A 77 -11.21 -11.64 45.73
C THR A 77 -10.79 -10.42 44.91
N TYR A 78 -9.57 -10.43 44.39
CA TYR A 78 -9.09 -9.38 43.49
C TYR A 78 -9.14 -9.87 42.04
N THR A 79 -9.80 -9.09 41.19
CA THR A 79 -9.83 -9.30 39.75
C THR A 79 -9.17 -8.12 39.06
N THR A 80 -8.13 -8.38 38.27
CA THR A 80 -7.46 -7.38 37.44
C THR A 80 -7.95 -7.45 36.01
N LYS A 81 -8.09 -6.29 35.37
CA LYS A 81 -8.49 -6.14 33.97
C LYS A 81 -7.51 -5.19 33.26
N LEU A 82 -6.95 -5.64 32.15
CA LEU A 82 -6.12 -4.82 31.26
C LEU A 82 -6.78 -4.75 29.87
N ASP A 83 -6.94 -3.55 29.34
CA ASP A 83 -7.43 -3.31 27.98
C ASP A 83 -6.89 -1.95 27.48
N VAL A 84 -7.11 -1.63 26.21
CA VAL A 84 -6.96 -0.25 25.73
C VAL A 84 -8.19 0.60 26.10
N VAL A 85 -7.97 1.87 26.42
CA VAL A 85 -9.02 2.81 26.88
C VAL A 85 -10.23 2.82 25.94
N THR A 86 -9.99 2.79 24.63
CA THR A 86 -11.03 2.84 23.58
C THR A 86 -11.98 1.64 23.59
N ASN A 87 -11.55 0.49 24.12
CA ASN A 87 -12.35 -0.73 24.16
C ASN A 87 -13.29 -0.81 25.36
N ASN A 88 -13.08 0.04 26.38
CA ASN A 88 -13.89 0.11 27.61
C ASN A 88 -14.13 -1.26 28.28
N PHE A 89 -13.08 -2.09 28.36
CA PHE A 89 -13.13 -3.43 28.94
C PHE A 89 -14.18 -4.36 28.29
N GLY A 90 -14.20 -4.39 26.96
CA GLY A 90 -15.04 -5.32 26.19
C GLY A 90 -14.67 -6.78 26.46
N SER A 91 -15.66 -7.68 26.45
CA SER A 91 -15.46 -9.10 26.83
C SER A 91 -14.52 -9.87 25.90
N SER A 92 -14.33 -9.44 24.65
CA SER A 92 -13.39 -10.06 23.70
C SER A 92 -11.97 -9.52 23.82
N THR A 93 -11.79 -8.30 24.30
CA THR A 93 -10.51 -7.55 24.30
C THR A 93 -9.82 -7.56 25.65
N THR A 94 -10.59 -7.63 26.74
CA THR A 94 -10.10 -7.53 28.12
C THR A 94 -9.24 -8.73 28.51
N ILE A 95 -8.05 -8.47 29.01
CA ILE A 95 -7.22 -9.45 29.73
C ILE A 95 -7.66 -9.42 31.17
N GLU A 96 -8.40 -10.44 31.59
CA GLU A 96 -8.91 -10.57 32.96
C GLU A 96 -8.12 -11.64 33.71
N THR A 97 -7.80 -11.38 34.97
CA THR A 97 -7.17 -12.38 35.82
C THR A 97 -7.67 -12.24 37.25
N VAL A 98 -8.00 -13.38 37.85
CA VAL A 98 -8.26 -13.49 39.28
C VAL A 98 -6.92 -13.70 39.97
N GLU A 99 -6.60 -12.83 40.93
CA GLU A 99 -5.32 -12.85 41.65
C GLU A 99 -5.41 -13.78 42.86
N ASP A 100 -4.29 -14.46 43.16
CA ASP A 100 -4.16 -15.26 44.37
C ASP A 100 -4.11 -14.37 45.62
N GLU A 101 -4.44 -14.96 46.77
CA GLU A 101 -4.38 -14.25 48.05
C GLU A 101 -2.98 -13.68 48.33
N GLY A 102 -2.93 -12.41 48.73
CA GLY A 102 -1.68 -11.71 49.06
C GLY A 102 -0.92 -11.13 47.87
N ILE A 103 -1.43 -11.27 46.64
CA ILE A 103 -0.86 -10.63 45.45
C ILE A 103 -1.42 -9.21 45.29
N PHE A 104 -0.51 -8.24 45.27
CA PHE A 104 -0.82 -6.80 45.21
C PHE A 104 -0.02 -6.05 44.14
N SER A 105 0.59 -6.80 43.22
CA SER A 105 1.41 -6.26 42.16
C SER A 105 1.34 -7.13 40.92
N ARG A 106 1.38 -6.50 39.74
CA ARG A 106 1.41 -7.18 38.45
C ARG A 106 2.32 -6.44 37.48
N SER A 107 3.19 -7.18 36.81
CA SER A 107 4.14 -6.62 35.84
C SER A 107 3.91 -7.19 34.44
N PHE A 108 4.21 -6.38 33.44
CA PHE A 108 4.11 -6.69 32.02
C PHE A 108 5.42 -6.36 31.32
N THR A 109 5.80 -7.20 30.36
CA THR A 109 7.01 -7.04 29.55
C THR A 109 6.70 -6.34 28.22
N SER A 110 7.74 -5.82 27.55
CA SER A 110 7.59 -5.23 26.21
C SER A 110 7.02 -6.22 25.21
N GLU A 111 7.46 -7.49 25.27
CA GLU A 111 6.95 -8.57 24.41
C GLU A 111 5.45 -8.80 24.60
N GLN A 112 4.98 -8.90 25.85
CA GLN A 112 3.57 -9.15 26.15
C GLN A 112 2.67 -8.02 25.62
N LEU A 113 3.03 -6.77 25.93
CA LEU A 113 2.26 -5.60 25.50
C LEU A 113 2.27 -5.46 23.97
N ASN A 114 3.40 -5.72 23.32
CA ASN A 114 3.50 -5.68 21.86
C ASN A 114 2.65 -6.78 21.20
N ASN A 115 2.70 -8.01 21.71
CA ASN A 115 1.90 -9.12 21.16
C ASN A 115 0.40 -8.86 21.32
N TRP A 116 -0.05 -8.34 22.47
CA TRP A 116 -1.46 -7.99 22.65
C TRP A 116 -1.90 -6.80 21.80
N ALA A 117 -1.04 -5.79 21.61
CA ALA A 117 -1.32 -4.70 20.68
C ALA A 117 -1.61 -5.21 19.27
N ASN A 118 -0.79 -6.15 18.77
CA ASN A 118 -0.91 -6.68 17.42
C ASN A 118 -2.04 -7.72 17.29
N GLU A 119 -2.04 -8.75 18.14
CA GLU A 119 -2.88 -9.93 17.95
C GLU A 119 -4.26 -9.79 18.59
N ARG A 120 -4.35 -9.03 19.70
CA ARG A 120 -5.57 -8.96 20.52
C ARG A 120 -6.37 -7.69 20.28
N TRP A 121 -5.70 -6.55 20.27
CA TRP A 121 -6.34 -5.25 20.08
C TRP A 121 -6.32 -4.78 18.63
N ASN A 122 -5.53 -5.44 17.78
CA ASN A 122 -5.39 -5.13 16.35
C ASN A 122 -5.13 -3.63 16.13
N LEU A 123 -4.18 -3.09 16.91
CA LEU A 123 -3.80 -1.69 16.85
C LEU A 123 -2.91 -1.43 15.62
N PRO A 124 -3.02 -0.25 14.99
CA PRO A 124 -2.09 0.14 13.94
C PRO A 124 -0.64 0.13 14.44
N VAL A 125 0.27 -0.33 13.60
CA VAL A 125 1.72 -0.35 13.88
C VAL A 125 2.26 1.07 14.08
N ASN A 126 3.31 1.22 14.90
CA ASN A 126 3.99 2.49 15.18
C ASN A 126 3.10 3.60 15.79
N LYS A 127 1.89 3.28 16.27
CA LYS A 127 1.02 4.26 16.94
C LYS A 127 0.93 4.10 18.44
N ASN A 128 1.06 5.24 19.12
CA ASN A 128 0.88 5.31 20.56
C ASN A 128 -0.56 4.94 20.92
N PHE A 129 -0.70 4.21 22.02
CA PHE A 129 -1.99 3.81 22.56
C PHE A 129 -2.00 3.97 24.07
N THR A 130 -3.19 4.08 24.66
CA THR A 130 -3.36 4.21 26.10
C THR A 130 -3.97 2.94 26.66
N LEU A 131 -3.27 2.32 27.60
CA LEU A 131 -3.74 1.19 28.38
C LEU A 131 -4.57 1.67 29.56
N ALA A 132 -5.63 0.94 29.88
CA ALA A 132 -6.39 1.06 31.11
C ALA A 132 -6.22 -0.22 31.93
N PHE A 133 -5.70 -0.09 33.15
CA PHE A 133 -5.59 -1.18 34.10
C PHE A 133 -6.55 -0.95 35.25
N ARG A 134 -7.42 -1.92 35.51
CA ARG A 134 -8.45 -1.87 36.55
C ARG A 134 -8.27 -2.99 37.54
N VAL A 135 -8.36 -2.65 38.83
CA VAL A 135 -8.43 -3.61 39.93
C VAL A 135 -9.84 -3.52 40.54
N ILE A 136 -10.46 -4.68 40.73
CA ILE A 136 -11.77 -4.84 41.36
C ILE A 136 -11.57 -5.75 42.58
N ALA A 137 -11.87 -5.24 43.77
CA ALA A 137 -11.94 -6.05 44.99
C ALA A 137 -13.40 -6.40 45.27
N GLU A 138 -13.74 -7.68 45.18
CA GLU A 138 -15.09 -8.20 45.42
C GLU A 138 -15.14 -8.97 46.74
N TYR A 139 -16.27 -8.84 47.44
CA TYR A 139 -16.51 -9.47 48.74
C TYR A 139 -17.58 -10.55 48.58
N VAL A 140 -17.22 -11.80 48.84
CA VAL A 140 -18.09 -12.97 48.60
C VAL A 140 -18.26 -13.78 49.89
N GLY A 141 -19.47 -14.27 50.16
CA GLY A 141 -19.72 -15.26 51.22
C GLY A 141 -20.58 -14.79 52.39
N GLY A 142 -20.62 -13.49 52.68
CA GLY A 142 -21.43 -12.95 53.76
C GLY A 142 -22.93 -12.86 53.43
N GLU A 143 -23.74 -12.64 54.47
CA GLU A 143 -25.20 -12.60 54.38
C GLU A 143 -25.74 -11.31 53.70
N THR A 144 -24.90 -10.27 53.60
CA THR A 144 -25.23 -8.99 52.98
C THR A 144 -24.37 -8.73 51.75
N TYR A 145 -24.88 -7.91 50.82
CA TYR A 145 -24.09 -7.44 49.70
C TYR A 145 -23.10 -6.36 50.16
N GLU A 146 -21.84 -6.54 49.80
CA GLU A 146 -20.77 -5.57 50.02
C GLU A 146 -20.34 -4.96 48.68
N MET A 147 -20.35 -3.63 48.60
CA MET A 147 -20.01 -2.92 47.37
C MET A 147 -18.53 -3.14 47.03
N PRO A 148 -18.18 -3.57 45.81
CA PRO A 148 -16.79 -3.80 45.43
C PRO A 148 -16.02 -2.48 45.31
N GLU A 149 -14.72 -2.52 45.63
CA GLU A 149 -13.84 -1.37 45.40
C GLU A 149 -13.23 -1.47 44.01
N VAL A 150 -13.33 -0.39 43.23
CA VAL A 150 -12.81 -0.35 41.86
C VAL A 150 -11.84 0.80 41.71
N ARG A 151 -10.64 0.51 41.20
CA ARG A 151 -9.66 1.53 40.80
C ARG A 151 -9.19 1.27 39.39
N THR A 152 -9.05 2.34 38.60
CA THR A 152 -8.52 2.27 37.24
C THR A 152 -7.40 3.31 37.11
N VAL A 153 -6.31 2.93 36.46
CA VAL A 153 -5.21 3.82 36.08
C VAL A 153 -4.97 3.69 34.58
N GLU A 154 -4.55 4.79 33.95
CA GLU A 154 -4.24 4.83 32.53
C GLU A 154 -2.75 5.09 32.31
N VAL A 155 -2.18 4.46 31.29
CA VAL A 155 -0.75 4.55 30.95
C VAL A 155 -0.61 4.70 29.43
N ASN A 156 0.15 5.69 28.98
CA ASN A 156 0.47 5.86 27.57
C ASN A 156 1.65 4.95 27.18
N VAL A 157 1.51 4.27 26.05
CA VAL A 157 2.50 3.34 25.53
C VAL A 157 2.97 3.80 24.16
N THR A 158 4.28 3.96 24.01
CA THR A 158 4.94 4.10 22.70
C THR A 158 5.38 2.72 22.24
N PRO A 159 4.86 2.19 21.11
CA PRO A 159 5.18 0.85 20.64
C PRO A 159 6.62 0.75 20.13
N ILE A 160 7.07 -0.49 19.89
CA ILE A 160 8.31 -0.74 19.14
C ILE A 160 8.12 -0.20 17.72
N HIS A 161 9.06 0.64 17.28
CA HIS A 161 9.02 1.20 15.94
C HIS A 161 9.51 0.16 14.92
N VAL A 162 8.69 -0.13 13.92
CA VAL A 162 9.05 -1.00 12.79
C VAL A 162 9.14 -0.15 11.53
N ASP A 163 10.30 -0.16 10.89
CA ASP A 163 10.51 0.48 9.59
C ASP A 163 9.75 -0.28 8.49
N ILE A 164 8.53 0.15 8.18
CA ILE A 164 7.74 -0.40 7.09
C ILE A 164 7.87 0.50 5.87
N PHE A 165 8.34 -0.07 4.77
CA PHE A 165 8.50 0.61 3.49
C PHE A 165 7.46 0.11 2.49
N ALA A 166 6.22 0.52 2.70
CA ALA A 166 5.06 0.10 1.92
C ALA A 166 4.10 1.28 1.72
N ALA A 167 3.20 1.15 0.75
CA ALA A 167 2.25 2.20 0.39
C ALA A 167 0.93 1.57 -0.03
N ASP A 168 -0.16 2.04 0.57
CA ASP A 168 -1.52 1.82 0.07
C ASP A 168 -1.84 2.82 -1.03
N LYS A 169 -1.42 4.08 -0.86
CA LYS A 169 -1.45 5.13 -1.88
C LYS A 169 -0.16 5.94 -1.85
N MET A 170 0.18 6.50 -3.00
CA MET A 170 1.32 7.40 -3.15
C MET A 170 0.95 8.52 -4.10
N SER A 171 1.41 9.73 -3.79
CA SER A 171 1.17 10.92 -4.59
C SER A 171 2.46 11.70 -4.80
N ILE A 172 2.43 12.64 -5.73
CA ILE A 172 3.35 13.77 -5.77
C ILE A 172 2.60 15.03 -5.35
N ASP A 173 3.25 15.89 -4.57
CA ASP A 173 2.69 17.16 -4.10
C ASP A 173 3.80 18.23 -3.99
N GLY A 174 3.45 19.43 -3.58
CA GLY A 174 4.37 20.55 -3.35
C GLY A 174 4.21 21.67 -4.38
N SER A 175 5.01 22.73 -4.23
CA SER A 175 4.90 23.93 -5.07
C SER A 175 5.30 23.69 -6.53
N SER A 176 6.07 22.64 -6.82
CA SER A 176 6.44 22.24 -8.18
C SER A 176 5.31 21.53 -8.96
N VAL A 177 4.28 21.02 -8.28
CA VAL A 177 3.18 20.27 -8.89
C VAL A 177 2.02 21.21 -9.23
N VAL A 178 1.81 21.47 -10.52
CA VAL A 178 0.77 22.38 -10.98
C VAL A 178 -0.60 21.73 -10.82
N GLY A 179 -1.47 22.34 -10.01
CA GLY A 179 -2.81 21.82 -9.71
C GLY A 179 -2.92 21.11 -8.36
N GLY A 180 -1.80 20.97 -7.64
CA GLY A 180 -1.73 20.33 -6.32
C GLY A 180 -1.49 18.82 -6.41
N GLU A 181 -1.73 18.14 -5.29
CA GLU A 181 -1.48 16.72 -5.13
C GLU A 181 -2.04 15.86 -6.29
N THR A 182 -1.19 14.99 -6.82
CA THR A 182 -1.51 14.07 -7.91
C THR A 182 -1.08 12.66 -7.54
N GLU A 183 -2.04 11.72 -7.54
CA GLU A 183 -1.77 10.30 -7.25
C GLU A 183 -0.87 9.66 -8.32
N ILE A 184 0.03 8.78 -7.89
CA ILE A 184 0.94 8.03 -8.75
C ILE A 184 0.71 6.52 -8.58
N GLY A 185 0.77 5.80 -9.70
CA GLY A 185 0.44 4.38 -9.76
C GLY A 185 1.64 3.47 -9.99
N LYS A 186 1.44 2.19 -9.66
CA LYS A 186 2.37 1.11 -10.02
C LYS A 186 2.43 0.94 -11.53
N THR A 187 3.60 0.61 -12.04
CA THR A 187 3.79 0.23 -13.43
C THR A 187 3.16 -1.13 -13.74
N VAL A 188 2.75 -1.34 -14.99
CA VAL A 188 2.11 -2.60 -15.41
C VAL A 188 3.13 -3.72 -15.51
N GLU A 189 4.42 -3.43 -15.70
CA GLU A 189 5.50 -4.39 -15.80
C GLU A 189 6.10 -4.80 -14.45
N ASN A 190 6.04 -3.92 -13.44
CA ASN A 190 6.65 -4.16 -12.13
C ASN A 190 5.80 -3.54 -10.99
N GLU A 191 5.26 -4.39 -10.12
CA GLU A 191 4.39 -4.00 -9.00
C GLU A 191 5.14 -3.29 -7.85
N ASN A 192 6.47 -3.36 -7.84
CA ASN A 192 7.31 -2.65 -6.87
C ASN A 192 7.77 -1.28 -7.38
N LEU A 193 7.47 -0.95 -8.65
CA LEU A 193 7.89 0.29 -9.29
C LEU A 193 6.68 1.19 -9.50
N TYR A 194 6.72 2.37 -8.90
CA TYR A 194 5.82 3.47 -9.22
C TYR A 194 6.49 4.39 -10.24
N ALA A 195 5.69 4.98 -11.13
CA ALA A 195 6.19 5.91 -12.12
C ALA A 195 5.22 7.05 -12.36
N TRP A 196 5.78 8.24 -12.57
CA TRP A 196 5.05 9.42 -13.00
C TRP A 196 5.80 10.13 -14.11
N TYR A 197 5.06 10.70 -15.07
CA TYR A 197 5.61 11.50 -16.14
C TYR A 197 4.69 12.70 -16.40
N GLY A 198 5.23 13.90 -16.30
CA GLY A 198 4.44 15.11 -16.46
C GLY A 198 5.25 16.39 -16.34
N ASP A 199 4.55 17.52 -16.40
CA ASP A 199 5.16 18.84 -16.30
C ASP A 199 5.28 19.27 -14.83
N LEU A 200 6.48 19.70 -14.42
CA LEU A 200 6.74 20.34 -13.14
C LEU A 200 7.19 21.78 -13.35
N GLN A 201 6.92 22.64 -12.37
CA GLN A 201 7.48 23.99 -12.31
C GLN A 201 8.63 24.07 -11.30
N ILE A 202 9.40 25.15 -11.34
CA ILE A 202 10.44 25.43 -10.36
C ILE A 202 9.81 25.50 -8.97
N GLY A 203 10.35 24.75 -8.01
CA GLY A 203 9.83 24.72 -6.65
C GLY A 203 10.16 23.43 -5.92
N ASP A 204 9.35 23.13 -4.92
CA ASP A 204 9.53 22.00 -4.03
C ASP A 204 8.62 20.85 -4.46
N LEU A 205 9.15 19.65 -4.52
CA LEU A 205 8.44 18.40 -4.75
C LEU A 205 8.47 17.56 -3.48
N GLN A 206 7.32 17.05 -3.10
CA GLN A 206 7.13 16.11 -2.00
C GLN A 206 6.46 14.86 -2.55
N VAL A 207 6.67 13.74 -1.87
CA VAL A 207 6.05 12.46 -2.22
C VAL A 207 5.31 11.93 -0.99
N PRO A 208 4.04 12.33 -0.78
CA PRO A 208 3.21 11.77 0.27
C PRO A 208 2.94 10.28 0.04
N VAL A 209 2.89 9.52 1.14
CA VAL A 209 2.62 8.09 1.15
C VAL A 209 1.58 7.79 2.24
N GLU A 210 0.46 7.18 1.87
CA GLU A 210 -0.53 6.66 2.81
C GLU A 210 -0.26 5.17 3.02
N PHE A 211 -0.15 4.73 4.28
CA PHE A 211 0.01 3.32 4.63
C PHE A 211 -0.62 3.01 6.00
N ASP A 212 -1.52 2.03 6.04
CA ASP A 212 -2.23 1.59 7.25
C ASP A 212 -2.98 2.73 7.96
N GLY A 213 -3.58 3.63 7.18
CA GLY A 213 -4.28 4.83 7.67
C GLY A 213 -3.36 5.94 8.17
N LEU A 214 -2.05 5.82 8.00
CA LEU A 214 -1.04 6.79 8.41
C LEU A 214 -0.47 7.52 7.20
N ASN A 215 -0.03 8.76 7.45
CA ASN A 215 0.58 9.61 6.43
C ASN A 215 2.09 9.71 6.69
N TYR A 216 2.86 9.32 5.69
CA TYR A 216 4.30 9.43 5.63
C TYR A 216 4.71 10.24 4.41
N TYR A 217 6.00 10.55 4.33
CA TYR A 217 6.63 11.11 3.15
C TYR A 217 7.82 10.23 2.78
N LEU A 218 7.95 9.97 1.49
CA LEU A 218 9.20 9.47 0.94
C LEU A 218 10.19 10.62 0.94
N VAL A 219 11.35 10.41 1.56
CA VAL A 219 12.39 11.43 1.69
C VAL A 219 13.76 10.87 1.33
N PRO A 220 14.69 11.70 0.84
CA PRO A 220 16.07 11.28 0.60
C PRO A 220 16.72 10.84 1.92
N ALA A 221 17.38 9.69 1.90
CA ALA A 221 17.91 9.06 3.12
C ALA A 221 18.98 9.91 3.82
N ASP A 222 19.78 10.64 3.02
CA ASP A 222 20.81 11.58 3.46
C ASP A 222 20.26 12.99 3.79
N GLY A 223 18.98 13.25 3.49
CA GLY A 223 18.32 14.54 3.68
C GLY A 223 18.67 15.61 2.65
N ALA A 224 19.36 15.27 1.56
CA ALA A 224 19.70 16.22 0.49
C ALA A 224 18.46 16.58 -0.34
N SER A 225 18.33 17.84 -0.77
CA SER A 225 17.17 18.29 -1.58
C SER A 225 17.43 18.22 -3.10
N ASP A 226 18.63 17.90 -3.54
CA ASP A 226 18.95 17.78 -4.98
C ASP A 226 18.33 16.49 -5.55
N ILE A 227 17.84 16.57 -6.79
CA ILE A 227 17.26 15.43 -7.52
C ILE A 227 18.30 14.56 -8.22
N HIS A 228 19.56 14.98 -8.28
CA HIS A 228 20.67 14.26 -8.93
C HIS A 228 20.24 13.60 -10.25
N ASP A 229 19.99 14.43 -11.26
CA ASP A 229 19.28 14.04 -12.48
C ASP A 229 19.86 12.77 -13.17
N GLY A 230 19.04 11.73 -13.30
CA GLY A 230 19.38 10.43 -13.85
C GLY A 230 20.05 9.44 -12.88
N GLU A 231 20.40 9.86 -11.66
CA GLU A 231 21.07 9.04 -10.66
C GLU A 231 20.10 8.41 -9.65
N LEU A 232 20.55 7.34 -8.99
CA LEU A 232 19.78 6.71 -7.91
C LEU A 232 19.96 7.51 -6.62
N ILE A 233 18.84 7.77 -5.95
CA ILE A 233 18.81 8.35 -4.61
C ILE A 233 18.17 7.33 -3.69
N ASP A 234 18.89 6.92 -2.65
CA ASP A 234 18.34 6.08 -1.59
C ASP A 234 17.34 6.90 -0.76
N VAL A 235 16.22 6.28 -0.41
CA VAL A 235 15.12 6.94 0.30
C VAL A 235 14.68 6.17 1.54
N LYS A 236 14.05 6.91 2.45
CA LYS A 236 13.36 6.39 3.64
C LYS A 236 11.96 7.00 3.73
N MET A 237 11.13 6.43 4.60
CA MET A 237 9.82 6.99 4.94
C MET A 237 9.87 7.62 6.33
N GLN A 238 9.21 8.76 6.50
CA GLN A 238 9.07 9.41 7.81
C GLN A 238 7.82 10.31 7.85
N GLU A 239 7.37 10.71 9.04
CA GLU A 239 6.15 11.52 9.19
C GLU A 239 6.35 13.01 8.82
N THR A 240 7.60 13.49 8.77
CA THR A 240 7.91 14.89 8.43
C THR A 240 8.43 15.03 7.00
N PRO A 241 7.90 15.95 6.18
CA PRO A 241 8.32 16.07 4.80
C PRO A 241 9.74 16.65 4.69
N VAL A 242 10.52 16.10 3.77
CA VAL A 242 11.72 16.73 3.19
C VAL A 242 11.46 16.85 1.70
N SER A 243 11.62 18.06 1.16
CA SER A 243 11.29 18.32 -0.24
C SER A 243 12.52 18.20 -1.12
N TRP A 244 12.33 17.67 -2.31
CA TRP A 244 13.29 17.80 -3.40
C TRP A 244 13.09 19.15 -4.11
N ASN A 245 14.18 19.78 -4.51
CA ASN A 245 14.15 21.01 -5.28
C ASN A 245 14.10 20.68 -6.78
N ILE A 246 13.08 21.18 -7.47
CA ILE A 246 12.97 21.15 -8.92
C ILE A 246 13.61 22.43 -9.47
N PRO A 247 14.77 22.35 -10.14
CA PRO A 247 15.56 23.53 -10.47
C PRO A 247 15.07 24.27 -11.73
N ALA A 248 14.28 23.61 -12.58
CA ALA A 248 13.78 24.14 -13.83
C ALA A 248 12.36 23.63 -14.11
N ALA A 249 11.54 24.46 -14.75
CA ALA A 249 10.25 23.98 -15.25
C ALA A 249 10.45 23.11 -16.49
N GLY A 250 9.68 22.05 -16.63
CA GLY A 250 9.78 21.15 -17.79
C GLY A 250 9.11 19.80 -17.54
N LYS A 251 9.29 18.87 -18.49
CA LYS A 251 8.85 17.49 -18.31
C LYS A 251 9.83 16.72 -17.45
N TYR A 252 9.29 16.00 -16.48
CA TYR A 252 10.04 15.12 -15.61
C TYR A 252 9.45 13.72 -15.61
N ARG A 253 10.33 12.72 -15.47
CA ARG A 253 9.96 11.37 -15.07
C ARG A 253 10.46 11.12 -13.65
N LEU A 254 9.58 10.59 -12.81
CA LEU A 254 9.91 10.12 -11.47
C LEU A 254 9.68 8.61 -11.43
N LEU A 255 10.71 7.87 -11.02
CA LEU A 255 10.68 6.44 -10.75
C LEU A 255 10.88 6.21 -9.26
N ILE A 256 10.05 5.37 -8.65
CA ILE A 256 10.14 5.02 -7.22
C ILE A 256 10.10 3.50 -7.10
N ASP A 257 11.23 2.91 -6.75
CA ASP A 257 11.39 1.48 -6.51
C ASP A 257 11.22 1.20 -5.01
N MET A 258 10.07 0.64 -4.65
CA MET A 258 9.73 0.32 -3.26
C MET A 258 10.48 -0.89 -2.71
N GLN A 259 10.95 -1.78 -3.60
CA GLN A 259 11.72 -2.95 -3.19
C GLN A 259 13.15 -2.58 -2.84
N ASN A 260 13.77 -1.74 -3.66
CA ASN A 260 15.15 -1.29 -3.47
C ASN A 260 15.26 0.00 -2.64
N LYS A 261 14.13 0.61 -2.27
CA LYS A 261 14.05 1.88 -1.51
C LYS A 261 14.82 3.01 -2.20
N GLN A 262 14.56 3.16 -3.49
CA GLN A 262 15.28 4.09 -4.35
C GLN A 262 14.35 4.93 -5.20
N VAL A 263 14.75 6.18 -5.45
CA VAL A 263 14.11 7.05 -6.44
C VAL A 263 15.08 7.45 -7.52
N ARG A 264 14.54 7.81 -8.68
CA ARG A 264 15.30 8.41 -9.77
C ARG A 264 14.45 9.43 -10.50
N PHE A 265 15.03 10.59 -10.73
CA PHE A 265 14.46 11.65 -11.53
C PHE A 265 15.11 11.66 -12.90
N TYR A 266 14.33 11.98 -13.93
CA TYR A 266 14.84 12.38 -15.23
C TYR A 266 14.16 13.67 -15.66
N SER A 267 14.92 14.75 -15.79
CA SER A 267 14.51 15.94 -16.50
C SER A 267 14.44 15.65 -18.00
N GLU A 268 13.82 16.56 -18.77
CA GLU A 268 13.74 16.44 -20.23
C GLU A 268 15.12 16.21 -20.91
N ALA A 269 16.19 16.74 -20.31
CA ALA A 269 17.56 16.64 -20.82
C ALA A 269 18.13 15.21 -20.73
N THR A 270 17.78 14.47 -19.67
CA THR A 270 18.28 13.11 -19.40
C THR A 270 17.22 12.03 -19.61
N ASP A 271 15.98 12.43 -19.91
CA ASP A 271 14.85 11.53 -20.10
C ASP A 271 15.15 10.42 -21.09
N LEU A 272 14.76 9.20 -20.70
CA LEU A 272 14.95 8.01 -21.51
C LEU A 272 14.17 8.18 -22.82
N LYS A 273 14.82 7.84 -23.93
CA LYS A 273 14.22 7.91 -25.26
C LYS A 273 13.80 6.53 -25.76
N PRO A 274 12.77 6.43 -26.62
CA PRO A 274 12.43 5.20 -27.30
C PRO A 274 13.64 4.63 -28.06
N LEU A 275 13.70 3.31 -28.19
CA LEU A 275 14.72 2.65 -29.01
C LEU A 275 14.57 3.12 -30.46
N SER A 276 15.68 3.45 -31.11
CA SER A 276 15.72 3.65 -32.57
C SER A 276 16.59 2.59 -33.20
N VAL A 277 16.02 1.87 -34.18
CA VAL A 277 16.71 0.75 -34.84
C VAL A 277 17.12 1.18 -36.24
N THR A 278 18.42 1.16 -36.50
CA THR A 278 19.00 1.37 -37.83
C THR A 278 19.35 0.04 -38.48
N PHE A 279 18.89 -0.18 -39.70
CA PHE A 279 19.15 -1.43 -40.43
C PHE A 279 19.02 -1.24 -41.94
N HIS A 280 19.78 -2.05 -42.69
CA HIS A 280 19.51 -2.25 -44.11
C HIS A 280 18.32 -3.18 -44.31
N LEU A 281 17.43 -2.85 -45.25
CA LEU A 281 16.30 -3.73 -45.59
C LEU A 281 16.84 -5.11 -45.97
N THR A 282 16.22 -6.17 -45.42
CA THR A 282 16.69 -7.57 -45.46
C THR A 282 18.03 -7.91 -44.80
N GLY A 283 18.78 -6.93 -44.29
CA GLY A 283 20.14 -7.09 -43.77
C GLY A 283 21.24 -7.08 -44.84
N ASP A 284 20.90 -6.84 -46.11
CA ASP A 284 21.87 -6.75 -47.20
C ASP A 284 22.34 -5.29 -47.34
N ALA A 285 23.65 -5.04 -47.24
CA ALA A 285 24.22 -3.69 -47.29
C ALA A 285 23.98 -2.96 -48.64
N SER A 286 23.60 -3.68 -49.70
CA SER A 286 23.21 -3.08 -50.98
C SER A 286 21.81 -2.48 -50.97
N ASN A 287 20.96 -2.86 -50.00
CA ASN A 287 19.62 -2.31 -49.85
C ASN A 287 19.62 -1.00 -49.06
N PRO A 288 18.57 -0.16 -49.19
CA PRO A 288 18.44 1.07 -48.41
C PRO A 288 18.59 0.83 -46.91
N GLU A 289 19.33 1.72 -46.25
CA GLU A 289 19.39 1.80 -44.79
C GLU A 289 18.26 2.71 -44.29
N VAL A 290 17.57 2.26 -43.23
CA VAL A 290 16.49 3.01 -42.59
C VAL A 290 16.71 3.04 -41.08
N THR A 291 16.30 4.14 -40.45
CA THR A 291 16.24 4.28 -38.99
C THR A 291 14.79 4.46 -38.57
N ILE A 292 14.30 3.57 -37.72
CA ILE A 292 12.91 3.57 -37.27
C ILE A 292 12.86 3.66 -35.74
N PRO A 293 12.23 4.71 -35.17
CA PRO A 293 11.95 4.75 -33.73
C PRO A 293 10.84 3.74 -33.39
N VAL A 294 11.03 2.98 -32.32
CA VAL A 294 10.05 2.00 -31.84
C VAL A 294 9.10 2.71 -30.89
N THR A 295 7.97 3.19 -31.40
CA THR A 295 7.00 4.02 -30.66
C THR A 295 5.78 3.25 -30.16
N GLY A 296 5.84 1.91 -30.14
CA GLY A 296 4.76 1.04 -29.68
C GLY A 296 3.85 0.45 -30.77
N VAL A 297 3.83 0.99 -31.98
CA VAL A 297 3.11 0.35 -33.10
C VAL A 297 3.96 -0.75 -33.70
N LEU A 298 3.52 -1.99 -33.57
CA LEU A 298 4.18 -3.19 -34.09
C LEU A 298 3.25 -3.98 -34.99
N TYR A 299 3.85 -4.76 -35.89
CA TYR A 299 3.16 -5.59 -36.85
C TYR A 299 3.36 -7.07 -36.54
N LEU A 300 2.33 -7.71 -36.01
CA LEU A 300 2.34 -9.13 -35.71
C LEU A 300 2.19 -9.94 -37.01
N TYR A 301 3.01 -10.98 -37.14
CA TYR A 301 2.95 -11.89 -38.27
C TYR A 301 3.32 -13.32 -37.87
N GLY A 302 2.53 -14.31 -38.29
CA GLY A 302 2.85 -15.73 -38.13
C GLY A 302 1.58 -16.60 -38.21
N ALA A 303 1.70 -17.88 -37.85
CA ALA A 303 0.54 -18.78 -37.85
C ALA A 303 -0.57 -18.32 -36.88
N GLY A 304 -0.20 -17.70 -35.75
CA GLY A 304 -1.14 -17.13 -34.78
C GLY A 304 -1.99 -15.97 -35.34
N THR A 305 -1.52 -15.33 -36.41
CA THR A 305 -2.28 -14.29 -37.15
C THR A 305 -2.90 -14.83 -38.45
N GLY A 306 -2.86 -16.13 -38.68
CA GLY A 306 -3.31 -16.76 -39.94
C GLY A 306 -2.45 -16.38 -41.14
N TRP A 307 -1.16 -16.11 -40.93
CA TRP A 307 -0.22 -15.59 -41.94
C TRP A 307 -0.61 -14.22 -42.53
N GLY A 308 -1.53 -13.51 -41.86
CA GLY A 308 -1.88 -12.13 -42.16
C GLY A 308 -1.08 -11.15 -41.30
N THR A 309 -0.87 -9.94 -41.82
CA THR A 309 -0.29 -8.84 -41.04
C THR A 309 -1.34 -8.27 -40.10
N LYS A 310 -1.01 -8.12 -38.83
CA LYS A 310 -1.86 -7.47 -37.81
C LYS A 310 -1.12 -6.31 -37.19
N GLU A 311 -1.62 -5.10 -37.40
CA GLU A 311 -1.14 -3.91 -36.72
C GLU A 311 -1.66 -3.92 -35.28
N VAL A 312 -0.77 -3.73 -34.32
CA VAL A 312 -1.07 -3.73 -32.89
C VAL A 312 -0.33 -2.58 -32.24
N THR A 313 -1.03 -1.85 -31.38
CA THR A 313 -0.44 -0.79 -30.56
C THR A 313 -0.10 -1.37 -29.20
N PHE A 314 1.17 -1.25 -28.82
CA PHE A 314 1.66 -1.41 -27.47
C PHE A 314 1.83 0.01 -26.89
N GLU A 315 1.52 0.15 -25.62
CA GLU A 315 1.77 1.39 -24.89
C GLU A 315 3.20 1.35 -24.33
N PRO A 316 4.04 2.35 -24.62
CA PRO A 316 5.30 2.50 -23.92
C PRO A 316 5.05 2.67 -22.42
N SER A 317 5.87 2.02 -21.59
CA SER A 317 5.78 2.18 -20.13
C SER A 317 6.06 3.62 -19.74
N MET A 318 5.34 4.08 -18.72
CA MET A 318 5.59 5.35 -18.05
C MET A 318 7.01 5.41 -17.45
N ALA A 319 7.57 4.26 -17.02
CA ALA A 319 8.88 4.19 -16.42
C ALA A 319 10.01 4.23 -17.46
N ASP A 320 9.84 3.50 -18.57
CA ASP A 320 10.81 3.41 -19.65
C ASP A 320 10.12 3.23 -21.00
N PRO A 321 10.29 4.16 -21.97
CA PRO A 321 9.66 4.05 -23.28
C PRO A 321 10.20 2.89 -24.13
N GLN A 322 11.26 2.21 -23.69
CA GLN A 322 11.76 0.98 -24.32
C GLN A 322 11.07 -0.28 -23.79
N ILE A 323 10.23 -0.18 -22.76
CA ILE A 323 9.35 -1.26 -22.32
C ILE A 323 7.99 -1.01 -22.97
N LEU A 324 7.54 -1.94 -23.81
CA LEU A 324 6.28 -1.86 -24.53
C LEU A 324 5.28 -2.85 -23.93
N VAL A 325 4.12 -2.34 -23.53
CA VAL A 325 3.07 -3.11 -22.85
C VAL A 325 1.85 -3.23 -23.75
N TYR A 326 1.46 -4.45 -24.06
CA TYR A 326 0.15 -4.76 -24.62
C TYR A 326 -0.77 -5.27 -23.52
N ASP A 327 -1.93 -4.65 -23.37
CA ASP A 327 -2.95 -5.02 -22.38
C ASP A 327 -4.26 -5.39 -23.08
N ALA A 328 -4.61 -6.67 -23.04
CA ALA A 328 -5.81 -7.19 -23.70
C ALA A 328 -7.08 -6.45 -23.25
N ALA A 329 -7.16 -5.96 -22.02
CA ALA A 329 -8.31 -5.19 -21.54
C ALA A 329 -8.51 -3.88 -22.34
N LYS A 330 -7.41 -3.25 -22.77
CA LYS A 330 -7.43 -2.06 -23.64
C LYS A 330 -7.73 -2.38 -25.11
N HIS A 331 -7.75 -3.67 -25.47
CA HIS A 331 -8.00 -4.18 -26.81
C HIS A 331 -9.23 -5.10 -26.86
N ASN A 332 -10.31 -4.73 -26.15
CA ASN A 332 -11.59 -5.45 -26.13
C ASN A 332 -11.47 -6.93 -25.69
N GLY A 333 -10.50 -7.23 -24.81
CA GLY A 333 -10.21 -8.59 -24.35
C GLY A 333 -9.49 -9.47 -25.37
N THR A 334 -8.97 -8.91 -26.47
CA THR A 334 -8.28 -9.68 -27.50
C THR A 334 -6.95 -10.20 -26.98
N LYS A 335 -6.82 -11.52 -26.82
CA LYS A 335 -5.57 -12.19 -26.45
C LYS A 335 -4.91 -12.77 -27.70
N TYR A 336 -3.85 -12.12 -28.18
CA TYR A 336 -3.04 -12.67 -29.26
C TYR A 336 -2.33 -13.94 -28.78
N LYS A 337 -2.42 -15.02 -29.57
CA LYS A 337 -1.86 -16.32 -29.24
C LYS A 337 -1.39 -17.06 -30.50
N GLY A 338 -0.53 -18.05 -30.31
CA GLY A 338 0.06 -18.83 -31.39
C GLY A 338 1.39 -18.26 -31.88
N LYS A 339 1.96 -18.90 -32.89
CA LYS A 339 3.27 -18.53 -33.47
C LYS A 339 3.23 -17.14 -34.10
N MET A 340 4.02 -16.21 -33.59
CA MET A 340 4.15 -14.86 -34.14
C MET A 340 5.52 -14.24 -33.86
N LYS A 341 5.85 -13.24 -34.68
CA LYS A 341 6.95 -12.28 -34.50
C LYS A 341 6.37 -10.86 -34.53
N PHE A 342 7.16 -9.88 -34.10
CA PHE A 342 6.78 -8.48 -34.01
C PHE A 342 7.65 -7.64 -34.96
N ALA A 343 7.14 -7.26 -36.12
CA ALA A 343 7.86 -6.44 -37.10
C ALA A 343 7.68 -4.94 -36.83
N LEU A 344 8.72 -4.14 -37.09
CA LEU A 344 8.68 -2.68 -36.92
C LEU A 344 7.82 -1.96 -37.97
N ALA A 345 7.81 -2.44 -39.21
CA ALA A 345 7.12 -1.79 -40.30
C ALA A 345 6.45 -2.78 -41.25
N LYS A 346 5.31 -2.38 -41.82
CA LYS A 346 4.63 -3.12 -42.89
C LYS A 346 5.05 -2.70 -44.31
N GLY A 347 5.78 -1.60 -44.45
CA GLY A 347 6.27 -1.04 -45.69
C GLY A 347 7.16 0.17 -45.41
N PHE A 348 7.89 0.64 -46.43
CA PHE A 348 8.92 1.66 -46.27
C PHE A 348 8.79 2.72 -47.36
N THR A 349 8.99 3.98 -46.99
CA THR A 349 8.92 5.13 -47.91
C THR A 349 10.15 6.02 -47.79
N ASP A 350 10.47 6.74 -48.85
CA ASP A 350 11.46 7.83 -48.83
C ASP A 350 10.92 9.09 -48.11
N SER A 351 11.73 10.15 -48.08
CA SER A 351 11.38 11.45 -47.49
C SER A 351 10.20 12.16 -48.19
N GLU A 352 9.85 11.75 -49.41
CA GLU A 352 8.72 12.29 -50.16
C GLU A 352 7.46 11.41 -50.00
N GLY A 353 7.53 10.34 -49.22
CA GLY A 353 6.43 9.39 -49.00
C GLY A 353 6.25 8.38 -50.14
N LYS A 354 7.20 8.27 -51.09
CA LYS A 354 7.14 7.26 -52.15
C LYS A 354 7.68 5.92 -51.64
N PRO A 355 7.10 4.77 -52.04
CA PRO A 355 7.59 3.47 -51.60
C PRO A 355 9.05 3.23 -51.98
N LEU A 356 9.85 2.72 -51.05
CA LEU A 356 11.17 2.19 -51.37
C LEU A 356 11.00 0.91 -52.19
N MET A 357 11.75 0.81 -53.29
CA MET A 357 11.59 -0.24 -54.29
C MET A 357 12.76 -1.21 -54.28
N GLN A 358 12.45 -2.49 -54.40
CA GLN A 358 13.40 -3.56 -54.66
C GLN A 358 13.89 -3.51 -56.13
N SER A 359 15.02 -4.16 -56.41
CA SER A 359 15.57 -4.30 -57.77
C SER A 359 14.63 -5.02 -58.75
N ASN A 360 13.71 -5.86 -58.23
CA ASN A 360 12.70 -6.56 -59.02
C ASN A 360 11.45 -5.70 -59.34
N GLY A 361 11.45 -4.42 -58.96
CA GLY A 361 10.35 -3.48 -59.21
C GLY A 361 9.17 -3.59 -58.25
N LYS A 362 9.25 -4.39 -57.18
CA LYS A 362 8.24 -4.44 -56.11
C LYS A 362 8.64 -3.55 -54.92
N PRO A 363 7.68 -2.96 -54.19
CA PRO A 363 8.00 -2.23 -52.98
C PRO A 363 8.53 -3.15 -51.88
N PHE A 364 9.35 -2.62 -50.98
CA PHE A 364 9.69 -3.30 -49.74
C PHE A 364 8.46 -3.35 -48.81
N ASP A 365 8.26 -4.49 -48.16
CA ASP A 365 7.12 -4.78 -47.30
C ASP A 365 7.54 -5.37 -45.94
N LEU A 366 6.58 -5.80 -45.12
CA LEU A 366 6.82 -6.43 -43.81
C LEU A 366 7.89 -7.52 -43.80
N SER A 367 8.01 -8.30 -44.88
CA SER A 367 8.99 -9.39 -44.97
C SER A 367 10.44 -8.92 -45.05
N HIS A 368 10.67 -7.61 -45.15
CA HIS A 368 11.98 -6.96 -45.20
C HIS A 368 12.28 -6.14 -43.93
N SER A 369 11.33 -6.10 -42.99
CA SER A 369 11.44 -5.37 -41.72
C SER A 369 12.36 -6.05 -40.71
N TYR A 370 12.94 -5.22 -39.84
CA TYR A 370 13.45 -5.66 -38.55
C TYR A 370 12.31 -6.26 -37.74
N CYS A 371 12.57 -7.41 -37.12
CA CYS A 371 11.61 -8.15 -36.31
C CYS A 371 12.20 -8.42 -34.93
N PHE A 372 11.34 -8.30 -33.91
CA PHE A 372 11.56 -8.92 -32.61
C PHE A 372 10.89 -10.29 -32.59
N THR A 373 11.58 -11.30 -32.07
CA THR A 373 11.11 -12.70 -32.02
C THR A 373 11.97 -13.52 -31.04
N CYS A 374 11.81 -14.83 -31.01
CA CYS A 374 12.71 -15.71 -30.26
C CYS A 374 14.12 -15.73 -30.88
N PRO A 375 15.16 -16.03 -30.09
CA PRO A 375 16.48 -16.28 -30.64
C PRO A 375 16.41 -17.31 -31.76
N PRO A 376 17.07 -17.08 -32.90
CA PRO A 376 17.21 -18.12 -33.91
C PRO A 376 18.13 -19.22 -33.37
N LYS A 377 18.03 -20.42 -33.94
CA LYS A 377 18.81 -21.57 -33.47
C LYS A 377 20.30 -21.39 -33.75
N THR A 378 20.61 -20.74 -34.88
CA THR A 378 21.92 -20.23 -35.28
C THR A 378 21.70 -18.96 -36.12
N ASP A 379 22.77 -18.31 -36.58
CA ASP A 379 22.66 -17.12 -37.45
C ASP A 379 21.91 -17.37 -38.77
N THR A 380 21.81 -18.62 -39.22
CA THR A 380 21.18 -19.03 -40.48
C THR A 380 19.97 -19.95 -40.29
N GLU A 381 19.80 -20.56 -39.12
CA GLU A 381 18.70 -21.48 -38.82
C GLU A 381 17.60 -20.81 -37.99
N LYS A 382 16.40 -20.76 -38.56
CA LYS A 382 15.20 -20.31 -37.83
C LYS A 382 14.87 -21.22 -36.64
N GLN A 383 14.10 -20.69 -35.70
CA GLN A 383 13.61 -21.44 -34.54
C GLN A 383 12.17 -21.07 -34.21
N GLU A 384 11.46 -22.01 -33.60
CA GLU A 384 10.17 -21.74 -32.97
C GLU A 384 10.28 -22.14 -31.49
N ILE A 385 9.95 -21.23 -30.60
CA ILE A 385 10.04 -21.43 -29.15
C ILE A 385 8.69 -21.12 -28.51
N SER A 386 8.20 -21.99 -27.62
CA SER A 386 7.03 -21.68 -26.80
C SER A 386 7.40 -20.65 -25.73
N LEU A 387 6.66 -19.54 -25.69
CA LEU A 387 6.83 -18.53 -24.65
C LEU A 387 6.11 -19.02 -23.37
N PRO A 388 6.83 -19.30 -22.28
CA PRO A 388 6.18 -19.72 -21.03
C PRO A 388 5.35 -18.58 -20.44
N LEU A 389 4.13 -18.90 -20.01
CA LEU A 389 3.27 -17.97 -19.27
C LEU A 389 3.87 -17.68 -17.89
N GLY A 390 3.93 -16.41 -17.50
CA GLY A 390 4.42 -15.94 -16.21
C GLY A 390 5.94 -15.97 -16.04
N LYS A 391 6.72 -16.25 -17.10
CA LYS A 391 8.18 -16.32 -17.02
C LYS A 391 8.83 -15.45 -18.09
N VAL A 392 9.79 -14.63 -17.67
CA VAL A 392 10.63 -13.82 -18.55
C VAL A 392 11.46 -14.73 -19.46
N SER A 393 11.46 -14.41 -20.74
CA SER A 393 12.24 -15.10 -21.78
C SER A 393 13.07 -14.10 -22.57
N GLU A 394 14.12 -14.57 -23.23
CA GLU A 394 14.94 -13.74 -24.12
C GLU A 394 14.10 -13.19 -25.29
N LEU A 395 14.39 -11.98 -25.74
CA LEU A 395 13.86 -11.41 -26.97
C LEU A 395 15.03 -11.16 -27.90
N HIS A 396 14.89 -11.52 -29.17
CA HIS A 396 15.92 -11.29 -30.17
C HIS A 396 15.39 -10.36 -31.24
N GLY A 397 16.18 -9.33 -31.57
CA GLY A 397 15.88 -8.36 -32.61
C GLY A 397 16.83 -8.51 -33.79
N GLY A 398 16.31 -8.49 -35.02
CA GLY A 398 17.17 -8.53 -36.19
C GLY A 398 16.47 -8.55 -37.55
N VAL A 399 17.30 -8.58 -38.58
CA VAL A 399 16.93 -8.58 -40.00
C VAL A 399 17.55 -9.76 -40.76
N SER A 400 18.04 -10.80 -40.11
CA SER A 400 18.49 -11.98 -40.86
C SER A 400 17.28 -12.78 -41.36
N SER A 401 17.48 -13.62 -42.38
CA SER A 401 16.45 -14.58 -42.80
C SER A 401 16.07 -15.52 -41.66
N ALA A 402 17.03 -15.94 -40.82
CA ALA A 402 16.76 -16.77 -39.66
C ALA A 402 15.82 -16.06 -38.68
N VAL A 403 16.13 -14.82 -38.31
CA VAL A 403 15.31 -14.01 -37.40
C VAL A 403 13.91 -13.77 -37.96
N ARG A 404 13.79 -13.33 -39.22
CA ARG A 404 12.47 -13.09 -39.83
C ARG A 404 11.63 -14.36 -39.97
N ASN A 405 12.22 -15.53 -39.91
CA ASN A 405 11.51 -16.81 -39.98
C ASN A 405 11.44 -17.54 -38.63
N SER A 406 11.89 -16.91 -37.55
CA SER A 406 11.73 -17.40 -36.19
C SER A 406 10.45 -16.85 -35.56
N TYR A 407 9.81 -17.62 -34.67
CA TYR A 407 8.54 -17.26 -34.05
C TYR A 407 8.48 -17.67 -32.58
N TYR A 408 7.93 -16.80 -31.73
CA TYR A 408 7.43 -17.20 -30.43
C TYR A 408 6.03 -17.80 -30.59
N ASP A 409 5.80 -18.99 -30.03
CA ASP A 409 4.45 -19.50 -29.80
C ASP A 409 3.91 -18.87 -28.51
N VAL A 410 3.17 -17.76 -28.69
CA VAL A 410 2.69 -16.90 -27.60
C VAL A 410 1.47 -17.54 -26.94
N PRO A 411 1.44 -17.70 -25.60
CA PRO A 411 0.28 -18.24 -24.90
C PRO A 411 -0.86 -17.23 -24.90
N SER A 412 -2.08 -17.70 -24.61
CA SER A 412 -3.21 -16.81 -24.38
C SER A 412 -3.01 -16.05 -23.06
N ALA A 413 -2.53 -14.82 -23.12
CA ALA A 413 -2.20 -13.98 -21.96
C ALA A 413 -2.99 -12.65 -21.96
N ASP A 414 -3.19 -12.06 -20.77
CA ASP A 414 -3.78 -10.72 -20.64
C ASP A 414 -2.77 -9.62 -20.99
N LEU A 415 -1.51 -9.81 -20.59
CA LEU A 415 -0.41 -8.88 -20.81
C LEU A 415 0.67 -9.52 -21.66
N LEU A 416 1.20 -8.74 -22.60
CA LEU A 416 2.45 -9.04 -23.30
C LEU A 416 3.38 -7.84 -23.17
N ILE A 417 4.53 -8.05 -22.54
CA ILE A 417 5.51 -7.01 -22.22
C ILE A 417 6.78 -7.32 -23.00
N LEU A 418 7.21 -6.38 -23.84
CA LEU A 418 8.48 -6.41 -24.57
C LEU A 418 9.41 -5.39 -23.92
N ASP A 419 10.42 -5.86 -23.20
CA ASP A 419 11.48 -5.00 -22.67
C ASP A 419 12.62 -4.95 -23.69
N LEU A 420 12.64 -3.88 -24.50
CA LEU A 420 13.62 -3.70 -25.56
C LEU A 420 14.98 -3.22 -25.02
N ARG A 421 15.03 -2.69 -23.80
CA ARG A 421 16.29 -2.27 -23.17
C ARG A 421 17.11 -3.49 -22.78
N ASN A 422 16.45 -4.47 -22.17
CA ASN A 422 17.08 -5.70 -21.70
C ASN A 422 16.91 -6.85 -22.69
N MET A 423 16.23 -6.62 -23.81
CA MET A 423 15.92 -7.62 -24.84
C MET A 423 15.27 -8.86 -24.22
N THR A 424 14.15 -8.65 -23.52
CA THR A 424 13.33 -9.72 -22.93
C THR A 424 11.85 -9.58 -23.25
N ILE A 425 11.10 -10.68 -23.08
CA ILE A 425 9.66 -10.74 -23.30
C ILE A 425 8.98 -11.53 -22.17
N LEU A 426 7.81 -11.05 -21.75
CA LEU A 426 6.98 -11.70 -20.74
C LEU A 426 5.52 -11.71 -21.20
N ALA A 427 4.89 -12.87 -21.13
CA ALA A 427 3.44 -13.02 -21.24
C ALA A 427 2.87 -13.41 -19.87
N ARG A 428 1.87 -12.70 -19.35
CA ARG A 428 1.25 -13.02 -18.05
C ARG A 428 -0.25 -12.69 -18.01
N ASN A 429 -0.96 -13.28 -17.05
CA ASN A 429 -2.33 -12.89 -16.72
C ASN A 429 -2.32 -11.86 -15.58
N LYS A 430 -3.40 -11.08 -15.49
CA LYS A 430 -3.61 -10.12 -14.39
C LYS A 430 -4.15 -10.81 -13.14
#